data_AF-A0ABD1U5E3-F1
#
_entry.id   AF-A0ABD1U5E3-F1
#
_cell.length_a   1.000
_cell.length_b   1.000
_cell.length_c   1.000
_cell.angle_alpha   90.00
_cell.angle_beta   90.00
_cell.angle_gamma   90.00
#
_symmetry.space_group_name_H-M   'P 1'
#
loop_
_entity.id
_entity.type
_entity.pdbx_description
1 polymer ?
#
loop_
_entity_poly.entity_id
_entity_poly.type
_entity_poly.pdbx_seq_one_letter_code
_entity_poly.pdbx_strand_id
1 'polypeptide(L)'
;MASRSGYGECFSPPRPGCNNNTCGLLPDNTVTRIATSREWAFDFVSIQSTDRRNPGRNVSVSQFLFVCGSTFLLQGFASGVQGMAGLGRTRIALPSRFAMFD
;
A
#
# COMPACT_ATOMS: atom_id res chain seq x y z
N MET A 1 -4.52 7.23 -3.60
CA MET A 1 -5.10 6.09 -4.35
C MET A 1 -4.09 5.64 -5.39
N ALA A 2 -3.98 4.34 -5.68
CA ALA A 2 -2.95 3.82 -6.59
C ALA A 2 -3.53 3.46 -7.98
N SER A 3 -2.90 3.96 -9.04
CA SER A 3 -3.22 3.67 -10.45
C SER A 3 -2.07 2.98 -11.14
N ARG A 4 -2.30 2.24 -12.23
CA ARG A 4 -1.22 1.54 -12.94
C ARG A 4 -0.26 2.50 -13.65
N SER A 5 1.03 2.20 -13.54
CA SER A 5 2.14 2.78 -14.32
C SER A 5 2.80 1.69 -15.17
N GLY A 6 3.72 2.07 -16.05
CA GLY A 6 4.51 1.15 -16.89
C GLY A 6 5.50 0.29 -16.10
N TYR A 7 6.37 -0.42 -16.81
CA TYR A 7 7.48 -1.18 -16.20
C TYR A 7 8.66 -0.25 -15.89
N GLY A 8 9.32 -0.48 -14.75
CA GLY A 8 10.48 0.29 -14.30
C GLY A 8 11.75 -0.55 -14.23
N GLU A 9 12.89 0.12 -14.44
CA GLU A 9 14.23 -0.40 -14.12
C GLU A 9 14.72 0.27 -12.84
N CYS A 10 15.42 -0.48 -11.98
CA CYS A 10 16.05 0.06 -10.79
C CYS A 10 17.58 -0.04 -10.85
N PHE A 11 18.25 1.11 -10.78
CA PHE A 11 19.71 1.20 -10.85
C PHE A 11 20.40 1.16 -9.47
N SER A 12 19.70 0.74 -8.43
CA SER A 12 20.23 0.58 -7.07
C SER A 12 20.32 -0.90 -6.68
N PRO A 13 21.07 -1.26 -5.62
CA PRO A 13 21.07 -2.62 -5.12
C PRO A 13 19.64 -3.15 -4.84
N PRO A 14 19.35 -4.43 -5.12
CA PRO A 14 18.03 -5.01 -4.92
C PRO A 14 17.52 -4.82 -3.49
N ARG A 15 16.28 -4.33 -3.37
CA ARG A 15 15.57 -4.14 -2.09
C ARG A 15 14.07 -3.99 -2.34
N PRO A 16 13.20 -4.08 -1.31
CA PRO A 16 11.78 -3.78 -1.48
C PRO A 16 11.57 -2.41 -2.15
N GLY A 17 10.79 -2.40 -3.24
CA GLY A 17 10.54 -1.19 -4.05
C GLY A 17 11.64 -0.81 -5.05
N CYS A 18 12.59 -1.70 -5.32
CA CYS A 18 13.65 -1.55 -6.31
C CYS A 18 13.99 -2.90 -6.96
N ASN A 19 13.31 -3.22 -8.07
CA ASN A 19 13.40 -4.47 -8.80
C ASN A 19 13.16 -4.23 -10.30
N ASN A 20 13.98 -4.84 -11.15
CA ASN A 20 13.84 -4.71 -12.60
C ASN A 20 12.61 -5.48 -13.10
N ASN A 21 12.03 -5.02 -14.22
CA ASN A 21 10.89 -5.67 -14.88
C ASN A 21 9.63 -5.84 -14.01
N THR A 22 9.44 -4.95 -13.02
CA THR A 22 8.22 -4.93 -12.22
C THR A 22 7.24 -3.86 -12.71
N CYS A 23 5.94 -4.10 -12.52
CA CYS A 23 4.93 -3.08 -12.83
C CYS A 23 4.98 -1.97 -11.78
N GLY A 24 4.90 -0.71 -12.21
CA GLY A 24 4.67 0.41 -11.31
C GLY A 24 3.19 0.61 -11.01
N LEU A 25 2.90 1.09 -9.80
CA LEU A 25 1.67 1.78 -9.44
C LEU A 25 2.00 3.24 -9.06
N LEU A 26 0.99 4.11 -9.04
CA LEU A 26 1.10 5.54 -8.73
C LEU A 26 0.54 5.83 -7.33
N PRO A 27 1.29 5.65 -6.23
CA PRO A 27 0.87 6.15 -4.94
C PRO A 27 0.85 7.68 -4.98
N ASP A 28 -0.28 8.22 -4.55
CA ASP A 28 -0.53 9.66 -4.45
C ASP A 28 -0.59 10.06 -2.99
N ASN A 29 0.07 11.16 -2.63
CA ASN A 29 -0.14 11.89 -1.38
C ASN A 29 -1.31 12.85 -1.56
N THR A 30 -2.46 12.55 -0.96
CA THR A 30 -3.69 13.35 -1.11
C THR A 30 -3.65 14.69 -0.38
N VAL A 31 -2.67 14.91 0.53
CA VAL A 31 -2.45 16.18 1.23
C VAL A 31 -1.74 17.17 0.30
N THR A 32 -0.66 16.75 -0.34
CA THR A 32 0.16 17.60 -1.23
C THR A 32 -0.21 17.49 -2.71
N ARG A 33 -1.03 16.49 -3.07
CA ARG A 33 -1.41 16.12 -4.45
C ARG A 33 -0.23 15.71 -5.33
N ILE A 34 0.79 15.13 -4.73
CA ILE A 34 1.97 14.62 -5.42
C ILE A 34 1.86 13.12 -5.58
N ALA A 35 2.03 12.64 -6.81
CA ALA A 35 2.11 11.22 -7.13
C ALA A 35 3.44 10.88 -7.81
N THR A 36 3.91 9.64 -7.64
CA THR A 36 5.09 9.12 -8.34
C THR A 36 4.87 7.67 -8.74
N SER A 37 5.54 7.21 -9.79
CA SER A 37 5.59 5.78 -10.11
C SER A 37 6.49 5.05 -9.13
N ARG A 38 5.97 3.98 -8.54
CA ARG A 38 6.70 3.07 -7.65
C ARG A 38 6.19 1.66 -7.76
N GLU A 39 7.06 0.69 -7.48
CA GLU A 39 6.71 -0.73 -7.56
C GLU A 39 5.71 -1.13 -6.47
N TRP A 40 4.87 -2.09 -6.80
CA TRP A 40 3.99 -2.75 -5.85
C TRP A 40 4.68 -3.95 -5.21
N ALA A 41 4.22 -4.32 -4.02
CA ALA A 41 4.74 -5.43 -3.25
C ALA A 41 3.60 -6.19 -2.55
N PHE A 42 3.89 -7.42 -2.13
CA PHE A 42 3.05 -8.20 -1.23
C PHE A 42 3.72 -8.33 0.13
N ASP A 43 2.93 -8.22 1.19
CA ASP A 43 3.37 -8.52 2.55
C ASP A 43 2.17 -8.96 3.40
N PHE A 44 2.46 -9.37 4.61
CA PHE A 44 1.51 -9.77 5.62
C PHE A 44 0.90 -8.54 6.31
N VAL A 45 -0.43 -8.43 6.30
CA VAL A 45 -1.16 -7.41 7.08
C VAL A 45 -2.11 -8.10 8.04
N SER A 46 -2.07 -7.67 9.30
CA SER A 46 -2.91 -8.20 10.38
C SER A 46 -3.76 -7.09 10.99
N ILE A 47 -5.04 -7.35 11.19
CA ILE A 47 -5.97 -6.46 11.88
C ILE A 47 -6.71 -7.23 12.97
N GLN A 48 -7.22 -6.50 13.95
CA GLN A 48 -8.05 -7.08 15.00
C GLN A 48 -9.48 -7.27 14.48
N SER A 49 -10.01 -8.50 14.56
CA SER A 49 -11.43 -8.73 14.29
C SER A 49 -12.30 -8.10 15.38
N THR A 50 -13.60 -7.96 15.12
CA THR A 50 -14.55 -7.48 16.14
C THR A 50 -15.93 -8.08 15.91
N ASP A 51 -16.63 -8.37 17.00
CA ASP A 51 -18.05 -8.75 17.01
C ASP A 51 -18.99 -7.54 17.10
N ARG A 52 -18.46 -6.33 16.84
CA ARG A 52 -19.07 -5.00 17.00
C ARG A 52 -19.17 -4.49 18.43
N ARG A 53 -18.80 -5.29 19.43
CA ARG A 53 -18.79 -4.88 20.85
C ARG A 53 -17.38 -4.89 21.42
N ASN A 54 -16.60 -5.91 21.10
CA ASN A 54 -15.27 -6.12 21.62
C ASN A 54 -14.26 -6.41 20.49
N PRO A 55 -13.01 -6.01 20.71
CA PRO A 55 -11.83 -6.65 20.12
C PRO A 55 -11.89 -8.19 20.14
N GLY A 56 -11.72 -8.80 18.99
CA GLY A 56 -11.55 -10.24 18.82
C GLY A 56 -10.09 -10.64 18.56
N ARG A 57 -9.91 -11.83 17.99
CA ARG A 57 -8.59 -12.30 17.55
C ARG A 57 -8.06 -11.51 16.36
N ASN A 58 -6.75 -11.52 16.18
CA ASN A 58 -6.17 -10.99 14.96
C ASN A 58 -6.50 -11.91 13.78
N VAL A 59 -6.81 -11.28 12.64
CA VAL A 59 -7.00 -11.94 11.35
C VAL A 59 -6.03 -11.31 10.36
N SER A 60 -5.54 -12.11 9.41
CA SER A 60 -4.45 -11.70 8.56
C SER A 60 -4.66 -12.01 7.09
N VAL A 61 -3.95 -11.23 6.28
CA VAL A 61 -3.87 -11.33 4.84
C VAL A 61 -2.40 -11.50 4.49
N SER A 62 -2.00 -12.70 4.05
CA SER A 62 -0.60 -13.04 3.78
C SER A 62 -0.05 -12.44 2.49
N GLN A 63 -0.91 -12.11 1.54
CA GLN A 63 -0.54 -11.47 0.26
C GLN A 63 -1.28 -10.16 0.10
N PHE A 64 -1.08 -9.24 1.04
CA PHE A 64 -1.67 -7.91 0.96
C PHE A 64 -0.91 -7.09 -0.08
N LEU A 65 -1.58 -6.66 -1.16
CA LEU A 65 -0.97 -5.82 -2.18
C LEU A 65 -0.90 -4.38 -1.67
N PHE A 66 0.30 -3.80 -1.65
CA PHE A 66 0.53 -2.39 -1.36
C PHE A 66 1.58 -1.82 -2.31
N VAL A 67 1.84 -0.52 -2.22
CA VAL A 67 2.83 0.15 -3.07
C VAL A 67 3.92 0.75 -2.21
N CYS A 68 5.17 0.50 -2.57
CA CYS A 68 6.30 1.17 -1.92
C CYS A 68 6.27 2.66 -2.27
N GLY A 69 6.57 3.53 -1.30
CA GLY A 69 6.56 4.98 -1.50
C GLY A 69 7.97 5.58 -1.49
N SER A 70 8.12 6.76 -2.10
CA SER A 70 9.27 7.63 -1.80
C SER A 70 9.03 8.36 -0.48
N THR A 71 10.08 8.66 0.27
CA THR A 71 9.97 9.45 1.52
C THR A 71 9.43 10.87 1.30
N PHE A 72 9.66 11.50 0.13
CA PHE A 72 9.07 12.80 -0.17
C PHE A 72 7.54 12.79 -0.22
N LEU A 73 6.92 11.63 -0.46
CA LEU A 73 5.46 11.48 -0.40
C LEU A 73 4.91 11.58 1.02
N LEU A 74 5.75 11.63 2.05
CA LEU A 74 5.31 11.79 3.45
C LEU A 74 5.16 13.26 3.86
N GLN A 75 5.51 14.20 2.98
CA GLN A 75 5.36 15.62 3.27
C GLN A 75 3.91 15.96 3.64
N GLY A 76 3.73 16.65 4.77
CA GLY A 76 2.41 17.05 5.27
C GLY A 76 1.66 15.96 6.06
N PHE A 77 2.23 14.76 6.23
CA PHE A 77 1.65 13.77 7.14
C PHE A 77 1.93 14.10 8.60
N ALA A 78 1.09 13.58 9.49
CA ALA A 78 1.32 13.68 10.92
C ALA A 78 2.65 13.00 11.33
N SER A 79 3.26 13.48 12.42
CA SER A 79 4.52 12.95 12.92
C SER A 79 4.43 11.43 13.16
N GLY A 80 5.44 10.69 12.69
CA GLY A 80 5.52 9.23 12.80
C GLY A 80 4.76 8.44 11.72
N VAL A 81 3.95 9.08 10.86
CA VAL A 81 3.22 8.39 9.79
C VAL A 81 4.16 8.03 8.63
N GLN A 82 4.06 6.78 8.15
CA GLN A 82 4.93 6.25 7.08
C GLN A 82 4.20 6.01 5.74
N GLY A 83 2.91 6.34 5.65
CA GLY A 83 2.12 6.10 4.44
C GLY A 83 0.64 6.35 4.62
N MET A 84 -0.17 5.90 3.66
CA MET A 84 -1.62 6.01 3.69
C MET A 84 -2.30 4.69 3.36
N ALA A 85 -3.35 4.37 4.11
CA ALA A 85 -4.24 3.25 3.80
C ALA A 85 -5.41 3.74 2.93
N GLY A 86 -5.54 3.18 1.72
CA GLY A 86 -6.62 3.54 0.80
C GLY A 86 -7.91 2.79 1.09
N LEU A 87 -9.01 3.53 1.30
CA LEU A 87 -10.37 2.99 1.50
C LEU A 87 -11.27 3.20 0.26
N GLY A 88 -10.68 3.48 -0.90
CA GLY A 88 -11.39 3.74 -2.14
C GLY A 88 -12.04 2.49 -2.74
N ARG A 89 -12.82 2.68 -3.81
CA ARG A 89 -13.52 1.61 -4.53
C ARG A 89 -12.62 0.92 -5.56
N THR A 90 -11.56 0.25 -5.11
CA THR A 90 -10.64 -0.50 -5.98
C THR A 90 -10.35 -1.88 -5.43
N ARG A 91 -10.01 -2.84 -6.30
CA ARG A 91 -9.74 -4.24 -5.90
C ARG A 91 -8.55 -4.43 -4.95
N ILE A 92 -7.67 -3.42 -4.86
CA ILE A 92 -6.48 -3.44 -4.01
C ILE A 92 -6.64 -2.55 -2.75
N ALA A 93 -7.78 -1.90 -2.58
CA ALA A 93 -8.05 -1.09 -1.39
C ALA A 93 -8.16 -1.98 -0.14
N LEU A 94 -7.86 -1.42 1.04
CA LEU A 94 -7.89 -2.13 2.31
C LEU A 94 -9.22 -2.87 2.54
N PRO A 95 -10.42 -2.24 2.35
CA PRO A 95 -11.68 -2.94 2.57
C PRO A 95 -11.88 -4.10 1.58
N SER A 96 -11.54 -3.90 0.30
CA SER A 96 -11.69 -4.92 -0.72
C SER A 96 -10.77 -6.11 -0.50
N ARG A 97 -9.52 -5.88 -0.08
CA ARG A 97 -8.61 -6.99 0.24
C ARG A 97 -9.15 -7.80 1.41
N PHE A 98 -9.60 -7.17 2.50
CA PHE A 98 -10.13 -7.90 3.66
C PHE A 98 -11.50 -8.56 3.41
N ALA A 99 -12.33 -8.03 2.51
CA ALA A 99 -13.61 -8.63 2.15
C ALA A 99 -13.51 -9.78 1.13
N MET A 100 -12.38 -9.92 0.45
CA MET A 100 -12.13 -11.00 -0.52
C MET A 100 -11.55 -12.27 0.12
N PHE A 101 -11.30 -12.28 1.44
CA PHE A 101 -10.96 -13.49 2.19
C PHE A 101 -12.26 -14.16 2.64
N ASP A 102 -12.87 -14.95 1.75
CA ASP A 102 -13.83 -16.01 2.05
C ASP A 102 -13.24 -17.35 1.58
#